data_AF-Q4VT26-F1
#
_entry.id   AF-Q4VT26-F1
#
_cell.length_a   1.000
_cell.length_b   1.000
_cell.length_c   1.000
_cell.angle_alpha   90.00
_cell.angle_beta   90.00
_cell.angle_gamma   90.00
#
_symmetry.space_group_name_H-M   'P 1'
#
loop_
_entity.id
_entity.type
_entity.pdbx_description
1 polymer ?
#
loop_
_entity_poly.entity_id
_entity_poly.type
_entity_poly.pdbx_seq_one_letter_code
_entity_poly.pdbx_strand_id
1 'polypeptide(L)' 'MENIKTTTEQLRTEANIQRKKVSEVAKDLVEFCEKNKATDMLVSGPLDAHNPFQEKKSCSVL' A
#
# COMPACT_ATOMS: atom_id res chain seq x y z
N MET A 1 29.69 -1.56 -26.46
CA MET A 1 30.31 -2.32 -25.35
C MET A 1 30.10 -1.68 -23.99
N GLU A 2 30.14 -0.34 -23.89
CA GLU A 2 29.92 0.38 -22.62
C GLU A 2 28.59 0.04 -21.94
N ASN A 3 27.49 0.01 -22.70
CA ASN A 3 26.18 -0.39 -22.19
C ASN A 3 26.21 -1.78 -21.50
N ILE A 4 26.85 -2.78 -22.13
CA ILE A 4 26.98 -4.13 -21.55
C ILE A 4 27.74 -4.07 -20.22
N LYS A 5 28.84 -3.30 -20.15
CA LYS A 5 29.62 -3.15 -18.91
C LYS A 5 28.74 -2.60 -17.79
N THR A 6 28.08 -1.46 -18.03
CA THR A 6 27.19 -0.82 -17.05
C THR A 6 26.04 -1.74 -16.62
N THR A 7 25.41 -2.44 -17.57
CA THR A 7 24.35 -3.41 -17.24
C THR A 7 24.90 -4.57 -16.41
N THR A 8 26.07 -5.13 -16.73
CA THR A 8 26.64 -6.22 -15.92
C THR A 8 27.02 -5.77 -14.51
N GLU A 9 27.48 -4.53 -14.34
CA GLU A 9 27.76 -3.94 -13.02
C GLU A 9 26.47 -3.74 -12.21
N GLN A 10 25.41 -3.25 -12.84
CA GLN A 10 24.08 -3.13 -12.22
C GLN A 10 23.54 -4.49 -11.80
N LEU A 11 23.58 -5.49 -12.68
CA LEU A 11 23.11 -6.85 -12.38
C LEU A 11 23.89 -7.50 -11.24
N ARG A 12 25.23 -7.31 -11.20
CA ARG A 12 26.05 -7.78 -10.07
C ARG A 12 25.64 -7.12 -8.76
N THR A 13 25.32 -5.83 -8.82
CA THR A 13 24.85 -5.08 -7.65
C THR A 13 23.51 -5.62 -7.16
N GLU A 14 22.53 -5.82 -8.05
CA GLU A 14 21.21 -6.38 -7.74
C GLU A 14 21.25 -7.83 -7.27
N ALA A 15 22.18 -8.62 -7.79
CA ALA A 15 22.40 -10.01 -7.37
C ALA A 15 22.93 -10.09 -5.93
N ASN A 16 23.77 -9.13 -5.52
CA ASN A 16 24.36 -9.08 -4.19
C ASN A 16 23.40 -8.53 -3.12
N ILE A 17 22.24 -8.00 -3.49
CA ILE A 17 21.22 -7.56 -2.54
C ILE A 17 20.69 -8.78 -1.77
N GLN A 18 20.87 -8.74 -0.45
CA GLN A 18 20.32 -9.75 0.45
C GLN A 18 18.79 -9.67 0.46
N ARG A 19 18.12 -10.78 0.15
CA ARG A 19 16.65 -10.86 0.11
C ARG A 19 16.15 -11.60 1.35
N LYS A 20 15.07 -11.07 1.95
CA LYS A 20 14.32 -11.77 2.99
C LYS A 20 13.47 -12.89 2.40
N LYS A 21 13.08 -13.86 3.23
CA LYS A 21 12.15 -14.92 2.82
C LYS A 21 10.78 -14.33 2.48
N VAL A 22 10.16 -14.80 1.40
CA VAL A 22 8.81 -14.37 1.00
C VAL A 22 7.81 -14.56 2.15
N SER A 23 7.92 -15.66 2.90
CA SER A 23 7.06 -15.94 4.05
C SER A 23 7.21 -14.92 5.19
N GLU A 24 8.42 -14.40 5.42
CA GLU A 24 8.68 -13.37 6.43
C GLU A 24 8.08 -12.04 5.96
N VAL A 25 8.42 -11.62 4.74
CA VAL A 25 7.93 -10.36 4.17
C VAL A 25 6.40 -10.35 4.06
N ALA A 26 5.79 -11.46 3.65
CA ALA A 26 4.33 -11.55 3.58
C ALA A 26 3.68 -11.38 4.96
N LYS A 27 4.27 -11.96 6.02
CA LYS A 27 3.79 -11.77 7.39
C LYS A 27 3.92 -10.31 7.83
N ASP A 28 5.08 -9.69 7.58
CA ASP A 28 5.34 -8.29 7.91
C ASP A 28 4.34 -7.36 7.21
N LEU A 29 4.04 -7.62 5.92
CA LEU A 29 3.05 -6.86 5.15
C LEU A 29 1.64 -7.01 5.71
N VAL A 30 1.23 -8.23 6.07
CA VAL A 30 -0.09 -8.47 6.69
C VAL A 30 -0.20 -7.76 8.04
N GLU A 31 0.82 -7.86 8.88
CA GLU A 31 0.85 -7.18 10.18
C GLU A 31 0.75 -5.66 10.03
N PHE A 32 1.48 -5.09 9.06
CA PHE A 32 1.37 -3.68 8.72
C PHE A 32 -0.06 -3.31 8.28
N CYS A 33 -0.66 -4.08 7.38
CA CYS A 33 -2.02 -3.82 6.92
C CYS A 33 -3.05 -3.89 8.06
N GLU A 34 -3.00 -4.93 8.90
CA GLU A 34 -3.91 -5.08 10.04
C GLU A 34 -3.79 -3.93 11.04
N LYS A 35 -2.56 -3.47 11.31
CA LYS A 35 -2.31 -2.34 12.20
C LYS A 35 -2.88 -1.01 11.67
N ASN A 36 -2.80 -0.78 10.36
CA ASN A 36 -3.15 0.51 9.74
C ASN A 36 -4.57 0.54 9.14
N LYS A 37 -5.22 -0.62 8.99
CA LYS A 37 -6.55 -0.75 8.39
C LYS A 37 -7.60 0.16 9.03
N ALA A 38 -7.56 0.36 10.36
CA ALA A 38 -8.55 1.18 11.05
C ALA A 38 -8.48 2.67 10.66
N THR A 39 -7.27 3.16 10.40
CA THR A 39 -7.03 4.56 9.99
C THR A 39 -7.17 4.79 8.50
N ASP A 40 -7.09 3.72 7.69
CA ASP A 40 -7.25 3.82 6.26
C ASP A 40 -8.74 3.93 5.90
N MET A 41 -9.17 5.15 5.57
CA MET A 41 -10.56 5.47 5.24
C MET A 41 -11.07 4.72 3.99
N LEU A 42 -10.18 4.23 3.11
CA LEU A 42 -10.56 3.39 1.97
C LEU A 42 -10.86 1.94 2.40
N VAL A 43 -10.32 1.49 3.53
CA VAL A 43 -10.48 0.12 4.04
C VAL A 43 -11.51 0.04 5.16
N SER A 44 -11.53 1.00 6.10
CA SER A 44 -12.52 1.05 7.19
C SER A 44 -13.85 1.70 6.76
N GLY A 45 -13.83 2.43 5.64
CA GLY A 45 -14.96 3.21 5.16
C GLY A 45 -15.09 4.56 5.87
N PRO A 46 -15.86 5.49 5.29
CA PRO A 46 -16.11 6.77 5.94
C PRO A 46 -17.01 6.56 7.17
N LEU A 47 -16.74 7.29 8.25
CA LEU A 47 -17.78 7.58 9.24
C LEU A 47 -18.88 8.34 8.50
N ASP A 48 -20.16 7.99 8.68
CA ASP A 48 -21.29 8.59 7.93
C ASP A 48 -21.21 10.13 7.79
N ALA A 49 -20.71 10.84 8.80
CA ALA A 49 -20.56 12.29 8.76
C ALA A 49 -19.49 12.83 7.77
N HIS A 50 -18.51 12.02 7.38
CA HIS A 50 -17.38 12.42 6.54
C HIS A 50 -17.48 11.95 5.08
N ASN A 51 -18.49 11.15 4.72
CA ASN A 51 -18.65 10.71 3.34
C ASN A 51 -19.19 11.86 2.47
N PRO A 52 -18.40 12.45 1.54
CA PRO A 52 -18.88 13.53 0.68
C PRO A 52 -19.92 13.06 -0.34
N PHE A 53 -20.05 11.75 -0.57
CA PHE A 53 -21.04 11.15 -1.47
C PHE A 53 -22.31 10.69 -0.74
N GLN A 54 -22.39 10.80 0.59
CA GLN A 54 -23.60 10.41 1.29
C GLN A 54 -24.73 11.38 0.93
N GLU A 55 -25.87 10.83 0.50
CA GLU A 55 -27.05 11.64 0.21
C GLU A 55 -27.38 12.48 1.44
N LYS A 56 -27.38 13.80 1.28
CA LYS A 56 -27.89 14.71 2.31
C LYS A 56 -29.34 14.31 2.51
N LYS A 57 -29.71 13.88 3.73
CA LYS A 57 -31.11 13.60 4.08
C LYS A 57 -31.95 14.73 3.50
N SER A 58 -32.86 14.39 2.57
CA SER A 58 -33.72 15.34 1.89
C SER A 58 -34.31 16.29 2.94
N CYS A 59 -34.07 17.59 2.79
CA CYS A 59 -34.72 18.58 3.64
C CYS A 59 -36.23 18.39 3.45
N SER A 60 -36.92 17.87 4.47
CA SER A 60 -38.37 17.86 4.49
C SER A 60 -38.79 19.31 4.70
N VAL A 61 -39.08 20.01 3.60
CA VAL A 61 -39.78 21.29 3.64
C VAL A 61 -41.23 20.95 3.98
N LEU A 62 -41.60 21.14 5.25
CA LEU A 62 -43.00 21.26 5.65
C LEU A 62 -43.52 22.64 5.22
#